data_AF-R2R1K5-F1
#
_entry.id   AF-R2R1K5-F1
#
_cell.length_a   1.000
_cell.length_b   1.000
_cell.length_c   1.000
_cell.angle_alpha   90.00
_cell.angle_beta   90.00
_cell.angle_gamma   90.00
#
_symmetry.space_group_name_H-M   'P 1'
#
loop_
_entity.id
_entity.type
_entity.pdbx_description
1 polymer ?
#
loop_
_entity_poly.entity_id
_entity_poly.type
_entity_poly.pdbx_seq_one_letter_code
_entity_poly.pdbx_strand_id
1 'polypeptide(L)'
;MSGIKSSLTVAGGVSAQLSQAASGFLSVNEVTSRAERTTVNGNNNAKNSLASIHSRGQRVSNAIARDGNNIHSVAQEFSIIDQKIKKSFELPLFSPTLGGGKRE
;
A
#
# COMPACT_ATOMS: atom_id res chain seq x y z
N MET A 1 1.21 29.27 -1.57
CA MET A 1 1.92 28.08 -1.05
C MET A 1 1.29 26.85 -1.66
N SER A 2 2.05 26.06 -2.43
CA SER A 2 1.61 24.73 -2.85
C SER A 2 1.60 23.85 -1.59
N GLY A 3 0.43 23.63 -1.02
CA GLY A 3 0.28 22.84 0.20
C GLY A 3 0.83 21.43 -0.01
N ILE A 4 1.53 20.89 0.98
CA ILE A 4 1.85 19.47 1.04
C ILE A 4 0.50 18.74 0.92
N LYS A 5 0.37 17.94 -0.14
CA LYS A 5 -0.83 17.12 -0.40
C LYS A 5 -0.40 15.68 -0.47
N SER A 6 -0.54 15.01 0.66
CA SER A 6 -0.53 13.57 0.75
C SER A 6 -1.73 13.04 -0.03
N SER A 7 -1.51 12.56 -1.25
CA SER A 7 -2.60 12.03 -2.07
C SER A 7 -2.90 10.59 -1.66
N LEU A 8 -3.61 10.45 -0.54
CA LEU A 8 -4.09 9.16 -0.03
C LEU A 8 -4.85 8.37 -1.11
N THR A 9 -5.59 9.07 -1.97
CA THR A 9 -6.28 8.47 -3.12
C THR A 9 -5.31 7.86 -4.14
N VAL A 10 -4.22 8.55 -4.48
CA VAL A 10 -3.21 8.02 -5.42
C VAL A 10 -2.48 6.84 -4.79
N ALA A 11 -2.04 6.95 -3.55
CA ALA A 11 -1.35 5.86 -2.85
C ALA A 11 -2.25 4.64 -2.63
N GLY A 12 -3.54 4.85 -2.32
CA GLY A 12 -4.54 3.79 -2.26
C GLY A 12 -4.75 3.11 -3.61
N GLY A 13 -4.79 3.87 -4.70
CA GLY A 13 -4.86 3.33 -6.06
C GLY A 13 -3.66 2.47 -6.43
N VAL A 14 -2.44 2.95 -6.13
CA VAL A 14 -1.19 2.20 -6.36
C VAL A 14 -1.16 0.92 -5.52
N SER A 15 -1.51 1.00 -4.24
CA SER A 15 -1.59 -0.15 -3.33
C SER A 15 -2.59 -1.21 -3.82
N ALA A 16 -3.75 -0.77 -4.31
CA ALA A 16 -4.76 -1.66 -4.88
C ALA A 16 -4.26 -2.38 -6.14
N GLN A 17 -3.57 -1.66 -7.05
CA GLN A 17 -2.96 -2.27 -8.24
C GLN A 17 -1.88 -3.29 -7.89
N LEU A 18 -1.03 -2.99 -6.90
CA LEU A 18 -0.02 -3.92 -6.40
C LEU A 18 -0.69 -5.16 -5.78
N SER A 19 -1.74 -4.98 -4.99
CA SER A 19 -2.50 -6.09 -4.40
C SER A 19 -3.15 -6.99 -5.47
N GLN A 20 -3.64 -6.40 -6.55
CA GLN A 20 -4.19 -7.14 -7.68
C GLN A 20 -3.10 -7.92 -8.43
N ALA A 21 -1.93 -7.32 -8.66
CA ALA A 21 -0.78 -8.00 -9.26
C ALA A 21 -0.30 -9.17 -8.38
N ALA A 22 -0.20 -8.97 -7.06
CA ALA A 22 0.15 -10.01 -6.11
C ALA A 22 -0.83 -11.20 -6.16
N SER A 23 -2.13 -10.91 -6.29
CA SER A 23 -3.18 -11.93 -6.42
C SER A 23 -3.07 -12.72 -7.73
N GLY A 24 -2.63 -12.08 -8.81
CA GLY A 24 -2.35 -12.75 -10.09
C GLY A 24 -1.31 -13.87 -9.95
N PHE A 25 -0.27 -13.67 -9.15
CA PHE A 25 0.75 -14.71 -8.90
C PHE A 25 0.23 -15.90 -8.07
N LEU A 26 -0.82 -15.70 -7.25
CA LEU A 26 -1.46 -16.79 -6.52
C LEU A 26 -2.19 -17.77 -7.45
N SER A 27 -2.66 -17.32 -8.62
CA SER A 27 -3.34 -18.17 -9.61
C SER A 27 -2.43 -19.26 -10.20
N VAL A 28 -1.11 -19.08 -10.14
CA VAL A 28 -0.11 -20.07 -10.60
C VAL A 28 -0.12 -21.34 -9.74
N ASN A 29 -0.64 -21.24 -8.50
CA ASN A 29 -0.78 -22.36 -7.59
C ASN A 29 -1.80 -23.40 -8.11
N GLU A 30 -2.85 -22.93 -8.79
CA GLU A 30 -3.90 -23.77 -9.38
C GLU A 30 -3.32 -24.64 -10.51
N VAL A 31 -2.50 -24.06 -11.38
CA VAL A 31 -1.84 -24.78 -12.49
C VAL A 31 -0.82 -25.80 -11.97
N THR A 32 -0.10 -25.46 -10.90
CA THR A 32 0.88 -26.35 -10.27
C THR A 32 0.20 -27.61 -9.73
N SER A 33 -0.90 -27.46 -8.99
CA SER A 33 -1.67 -28.59 -8.45
C SER A 33 -2.22 -29.55 -9.52
N ARG A 34 -2.58 -29.03 -10.71
CA ARG A 34 -3.05 -29.86 -11.83
C ARG A 34 -1.93 -30.73 -12.42
N ALA A 35 -0.72 -30.19 -12.50
CA ALA A 35 0.43 -30.94 -13.03
C ALA A 35 0.95 -32.02 -12.06
N GLU A 36 0.74 -31.85 -10.75
CA GLU A 36 1.05 -32.89 -9.77
C GLU A 36 0.18 -34.15 -9.94
N ARG A 37 -1.04 -33.99 -10.50
CA ARG A 37 -1.98 -35.08 -10.75
C ARG A 37 -1.57 -36.03 -11.88
N THR A 38 -0.53 -35.71 -12.65
CA THR A 38 -0.01 -36.64 -13.66
C THR A 38 1.03 -37.58 -13.04
N THR A 39 0.86 -38.89 -13.26
CA THR A 39 1.75 -39.96 -12.80
C THR A 39 2.69 -40.45 -13.89
N VAL A 40 2.73 -39.76 -15.04
CA VAL A 40 3.63 -40.12 -16.16
C VAL A 40 5.07 -39.98 -15.66
N ASN A 41 5.82 -41.09 -15.65
CA ASN A 41 7.13 -41.21 -15.02
C ASN A 41 8.17 -40.18 -15.52
N GLY A 42 7.97 -39.62 -16.72
CA GLY A 42 8.81 -38.57 -17.30
C GLY A 42 8.51 -37.14 -16.83
N ASN A 43 7.47 -36.92 -16.02
CA ASN A 43 6.99 -35.58 -15.69
C ASN A 43 7.71 -34.92 -14.49
N ASN A 44 8.73 -35.58 -13.92
CA ASN A 44 9.44 -35.08 -12.74
C ASN A 44 10.09 -33.70 -12.99
N ASN A 45 10.60 -33.45 -14.19
CA ASN A 45 11.18 -32.16 -14.56
C ASN A 45 10.14 -31.03 -14.52
N ALA A 46 8.91 -31.30 -14.98
CA ALA A 46 7.83 -30.32 -14.93
C ALA A 46 7.36 -30.07 -13.49
N LYS A 47 7.22 -31.14 -12.68
CA LYS A 47 6.87 -31.01 -11.25
C LYS A 47 7.87 -30.15 -10.49
N ASN A 48 9.17 -30.41 -10.66
CA ASN A 48 10.24 -29.63 -10.04
C ASN A 48 10.25 -28.17 -10.51
N SER A 49 10.03 -27.95 -11.81
CA SER A 49 9.95 -26.59 -12.38
C SER A 49 8.74 -25.83 -11.83
N LEU A 50 7.59 -26.50 -11.70
CA LEU A 50 6.37 -25.89 -11.16
C LEU A 50 6.47 -25.58 -9.67
N ALA A 51 7.05 -26.48 -8.86
CA ALA A 51 7.35 -26.19 -7.46
C ALA A 51 8.28 -24.97 -7.31
N SER A 52 9.25 -24.82 -8.21
CA SER A 52 10.15 -23.66 -8.25
C SER A 52 9.40 -22.38 -8.63
N ILE A 53 8.52 -22.44 -9.63
CA ILE A 53 7.67 -21.32 -10.05
C ILE A 53 6.74 -20.91 -8.91
N HIS A 54 6.12 -21.87 -8.23
CA HIS A 54 5.23 -21.62 -7.09
C HIS A 54 5.97 -20.88 -5.97
N SER A 55 7.10 -21.40 -5.52
CA SER A 55 7.91 -20.78 -4.47
C SER A 55 8.34 -19.35 -4.82
N ARG A 56 8.80 -19.14 -6.07
CA ARG A 56 9.23 -17.82 -6.56
C ARG A 56 8.05 -16.85 -6.72
N GLY A 57 6.94 -17.32 -7.29
CA GLY A 57 5.72 -16.54 -7.46
C GLY A 57 5.15 -16.08 -6.11
N GLN A 58 5.18 -16.95 -5.11
CA GLN A 58 4.75 -16.61 -3.75
C GLN A 58 5.66 -15.56 -3.10
N ARG A 59 6.99 -15.64 -3.30
CA ARG A 59 7.93 -14.60 -2.85
C ARG A 59 7.67 -13.25 -3.52
N VAL A 60 7.45 -13.24 -4.84
CA VAL A 60 7.13 -12.02 -5.60
C VAL A 60 5.81 -11.43 -5.14
N SER A 61 4.76 -12.25 -5.00
CA SER A 61 3.45 -11.85 -4.49
C SER A 61 3.56 -11.18 -3.12
N ASN A 62 4.28 -11.80 -2.19
CA ASN A 62 4.49 -11.25 -0.85
C ASN A 62 5.28 -9.93 -0.86
N ALA A 63 6.29 -9.80 -1.73
CA ALA A 63 7.08 -8.58 -1.85
C ALA A 63 6.23 -7.42 -2.39
N ILE A 64 5.43 -7.67 -3.43
CA ILE A 64 4.51 -6.69 -4.01
C ILE A 64 3.44 -6.26 -2.99
N ALA A 65 2.83 -7.21 -2.28
CA ALA A 65 1.82 -6.91 -1.27
C ALA A 65 2.41 -6.09 -0.11
N ARG A 66 3.62 -6.43 0.34
CA ARG A 66 4.33 -5.65 1.37
C ARG A 66 4.59 -4.22 0.92
N ASP A 67 5.04 -4.03 -0.32
CA ASP A 67 5.32 -2.70 -0.85
C ASP A 67 4.03 -1.87 -0.99
N GLY A 68 2.96 -2.47 -1.50
CA GLY A 68 1.64 -1.84 -1.57
C GLY A 68 1.11 -1.41 -0.19
N ASN A 69 1.30 -2.24 0.83
CA ASN A 69 0.92 -1.89 2.20
C ASN A 69 1.76 -0.74 2.77
N ASN A 70 3.08 -0.74 2.51
CA ASN A 70 3.97 0.35 2.95
C ASN A 70 3.59 1.68 2.30
N ILE A 71 3.34 1.69 0.99
CA ILE A 71 2.89 2.89 0.25
C ILE A 71 1.58 3.43 0.84
N HIS A 72 0.63 2.54 1.14
CA HIS A 72 -0.64 2.94 1.75
C HIS A 72 -0.45 3.53 3.15
N SER A 73 0.36 2.88 4.00
CA SER A 73 0.64 3.33 5.37
C SER A 73 1.28 4.71 5.40
N VAL A 74 2.34 4.91 4.61
CA VAL A 74 3.05 6.19 4.52
C VAL A 74 2.10 7.31 4.07
N ALA A 75 1.22 7.04 3.11
CA ALA A 75 0.24 8.03 2.68
C ALA A 75 -0.82 8.35 3.74
N GLN A 76 -1.21 7.39 4.57
CA GLN A 76 -2.08 7.64 5.72
C GLN A 76 -1.37 8.52 6.76
N GLU A 77 -0.12 8.22 7.10
CA GLU A 77 0.67 9.00 8.06
C GLU A 77 0.83 10.45 7.60
N PHE A 78 1.19 10.68 6.34
CA PHE A 78 1.32 12.03 5.80
C PHE A 78 -0.03 12.76 5.73
N SER A 79 -1.14 12.07 5.42
CA SER A 79 -2.49 12.68 5.47
C SER A 79 -2.87 13.17 6.87
N ILE A 80 -2.52 12.40 7.91
CA ILE A 80 -2.74 12.80 9.31
C ILE A 80 -1.89 14.05 9.65
N ILE A 81 -0.65 14.09 9.19
CA ILE A 81 0.25 15.24 9.40
C ILE A 81 -0.30 16.48 8.69
N ASP A 82 -0.73 16.36 7.43
CA ASP A 82 -1.33 17.46 6.65
C ASP A 82 -2.57 18.02 7.36
N GLN A 83 -3.43 17.16 7.91
CA GLN A 83 -4.60 17.58 8.68
C GLN A 83 -4.22 18.31 9.98
N LYS A 84 -3.20 17.85 10.70
CA LYS A 84 -2.70 18.53 11.91
C LYS A 84 -2.17 19.92 11.57
N ILE A 85 -1.34 20.02 10.54
CA ILE A 85 -0.79 21.29 10.06
C ILE A 85 -1.91 22.24 9.66
N LYS A 86 -2.89 21.76 8.87
CA LYS A 86 -4.05 22.55 8.46
C LYS A 86 -4.83 23.09 9.66
N LYS A 87 -5.12 22.26 10.67
CA LYS A 87 -5.77 22.69 11.92
C LYS A 87 -4.95 23.74 12.67
N SER A 88 -3.63 23.63 12.71
CA SER A 88 -2.75 24.62 13.33
C SER A 88 -2.79 25.98 12.64
N PHE A 89 -3.02 26.03 11.32
CA PHE A 89 -3.22 27.28 10.58
C PHE A 89 -4.65 27.83 10.68
N GLU A 90 -5.65 26.99 10.96
CA GLU A 90 -7.05 27.39 11.16
C GLU A 90 -7.34 27.85 12.60
N LEU A 91 -6.48 27.52 13.57
CA LEU A 91 -6.51 28.10 14.91
C LEU A 91 -6.13 29.59 14.81
N PRO A 92 -6.96 30.52 15.31
CA PRO A 92 -6.62 31.94 15.31
C PRO A 92 -5.46 32.18 16.27
N LEU A 93 -4.23 32.12 15.75
CA LEU A 93 -3.09 32.78 16.37
C LEU A 93 -3.43 34.29 16.35
N PHE A 94 -3.56 34.88 17.54
CA PHE A 94 -3.93 36.28 17.79
C PHE A 94 -5.43 36.59 17.71
N SER A 95 -6.16 36.29 18.78
CA SER A 95 -7.13 37.28 19.26
C SER A 95 -6.33 38.39 19.95
N PRO A 96 -6.28 39.63 19.43
CA PRO A 96 -5.72 40.72 20.20
C PRO A 96 -6.72 41.04 21.32
N THR A 97 -6.54 40.39 22.47
CA THR A 97 -7.03 40.92 23.74
C THR A 97 -6.21 42.16 24.08
N LEU A 98 -6.49 43.27 23.41
CA LEU A 98 -6.11 44.59 23.91
C LEU A 98 -7.23 45.06 24.84
N GLY A 99 -7.13 44.62 26.09
CA GLY A 99 -7.65 45.40 27.20
C GLY A 99 -6.95 46.76 27.20
N GLY A 100 -7.72 47.81 26.99
CA GLY A 100 -7.31 49.20 27.19
C GLY A 100 -8.51 49.93 27.75
N GLY A 101 -8.46 50.24 29.04
CA GLY A 101 -9.57 50.74 29.83
C GLY A 101 -10.13 52.10 29.40
N LYS A 102 -11.34 52.34 29.91
CA LYS A 102 -12.06 53.61 29.99
C LYS A 102 -11.15 54.85 30.08
N ARG A 103 -11.46 55.89 29.31
CA ARG A 103 -11.53 57.32 29.70
C ARG A 103 -12.58 57.96 28.77
N GLU A 104 -13.78 58.18 29.31
CA GLU A 104 -14.36 59.52 29.59
C GLU A 104 -14.68 60.31 28.33
#